data_AF-A0A956SBI6-F1
#
_entry.id   AF-A0A956SBI6-F1
#
_cell.length_a   1.000
_cell.length_b   1.000
_cell.length_c   1.000
_cell.angle_alpha   90.00
_cell.angle_beta   90.00
_cell.angle_gamma   90.00
#
_symmetry.space_group_name_H-M   'P 1'
#
loop_
_entity.id
_entity.type
_entity.pdbx_description
1 polymer ?
#
loop_
_entity_poly.entity_id
_entity_poly.type
_entity_poly.pdbx_seq_one_letter_code
_entity_poly.pdbx_strand_id
1 'polypeptide(L)'
;RRAFSRDIVEEYKLGASAPGWDKFARIAAHEGIPGPILEKSGLAIPRDTGGGYYDRFRGRLMFPIHAPGGRPIGFGGRVLDGTEPKYLNSPETPLFRKRKTLYGIPQATAALRENRTAILVEGYTDVLTLATHGFRGALAALGTAFTADHAAWLKRSCDRVTVLFDGDAAGRKAAESSVGPLLAEGLSLSLVMLPAGEDPDSLLRNEGPEAFARRLEQGGDPIDVLLGDDAYEGGAATERAVRRALEALTPVSDAIRRRVLLQEVSMRVAVPTDLLEEQLAEMRKRSAASEKRIAERERSREASLGRAGVRAPGPAAKVRKASPGRGRGPDTGFDPGPETDLPDFLEESSELPEELAVSFGPPPPVELTFLGLVLHDEVHGERLLERFGPADFEHAVTRRIAEKAWEMSSHGRAITAASLLEAFAGDPAARELLGELAMDSMYATHGEVAAHDVAIKIEARALQREMGRVDTELRRAKAKGDLAQLVELVSRKAELARAYARLNAPTGSPR
;
A
#
# COMPACT_ATOMS: atom_id res chain seq x y z
N ARG A 1 -20.59 -25.30 3.64
CA ARG A 1 -19.15 -25.42 3.27
C ARG A 1 -18.34 -24.21 3.73
N ARG A 2 -18.69 -22.96 3.39
CA ARG A 2 -17.97 -21.75 3.89
C ARG A 2 -18.55 -21.08 5.14
N ALA A 3 -19.56 -21.70 5.78
CA ALA A 3 -20.14 -21.28 7.07
C ALA A 3 -20.58 -19.81 7.20
N PHE A 4 -20.91 -19.10 6.11
CA PHE A 4 -21.49 -17.76 6.21
C PHE A 4 -22.80 -17.78 7.01
N SER A 5 -22.87 -16.96 8.05
CA SER A 5 -24.05 -16.87 8.89
C SER A 5 -25.24 -16.30 8.11
N ARG A 6 -26.45 -16.61 8.59
CA ARG A 6 -27.68 -16.10 7.97
C ARG A 6 -27.72 -14.58 7.96
N ASP A 7 -27.25 -13.94 9.04
CA ASP A 7 -27.19 -12.49 9.14
C ASP A 7 -26.30 -11.88 8.05
N ILE A 8 -25.14 -12.49 7.77
CA ILE A 8 -24.26 -12.06 6.69
C ILE A 8 -24.91 -12.26 5.31
N VAL A 9 -25.61 -13.36 5.11
CA VAL A 9 -26.38 -13.60 3.86
C VAL A 9 -27.44 -12.51 3.65
N GLU A 10 -28.17 -12.14 4.70
CA GLU A 10 -29.23 -11.13 4.65
C GLU A 10 -28.66 -9.70 4.50
N GLU A 11 -27.63 -9.35 5.27
CA GLU A 11 -26.97 -8.04 5.26
C GLU A 11 -26.30 -7.72 3.91
N TYR A 12 -25.64 -8.70 3.31
CA TYR A 12 -25.03 -8.56 1.97
C TYR A 12 -26.00 -8.90 0.83
N LYS A 13 -27.23 -9.30 1.16
CA LYS A 13 -28.31 -9.62 0.21
C LYS A 13 -27.90 -10.70 -0.80
N LEU A 14 -27.15 -11.71 -0.35
CA LEU A 14 -26.67 -12.77 -1.24
C LEU A 14 -27.86 -13.52 -1.84
N GLY A 15 -27.72 -13.92 -3.10
CA GLY A 15 -28.78 -14.61 -3.84
C GLY A 15 -28.25 -15.73 -4.71
N ALA A 16 -29.11 -16.32 -5.53
CA ALA A 16 -28.71 -17.31 -6.53
C ALA A 16 -29.42 -17.04 -7.86
N SER A 17 -28.70 -17.16 -8.96
CA SER A 17 -29.29 -17.19 -10.30
C SER A 17 -29.62 -18.63 -10.66
N ALA A 18 -30.86 -18.87 -11.08
CA ALA A 18 -31.29 -20.19 -11.52
C ALA A 18 -30.48 -20.65 -12.75
N PRO A 19 -30.20 -21.96 -12.90
CA PRO A 19 -29.61 -22.47 -14.13
C PRO A 19 -30.63 -22.34 -15.27
N GLY A 20 -30.15 -22.05 -16.48
CA GLY A 20 -30.97 -21.82 -17.68
C GLY A 20 -30.49 -20.62 -18.48
N TRP A 21 -30.98 -20.50 -19.72
CA TRP A 21 -30.48 -19.48 -20.65
C TRP A 21 -31.22 -18.14 -20.59
N ASP A 22 -32.48 -18.09 -20.13
CA ASP A 22 -33.35 -16.92 -20.27
C ASP A 22 -34.43 -16.81 -19.18
N LYS A 23 -34.22 -17.43 -18.02
CA LYS A 23 -35.22 -17.45 -16.95
C LYS A 23 -35.47 -16.06 -16.41
N PHE A 24 -34.40 -15.32 -16.12
CA PHE A 24 -34.50 -13.94 -15.64
C PHE A 24 -35.05 -13.02 -16.73
N ALA A 25 -34.56 -13.13 -17.97
CA ALA A 25 -35.05 -12.32 -19.08
C ALA A 25 -36.55 -12.51 -19.33
N ARG A 26 -37.08 -13.73 -19.20
CA ARG A 26 -38.53 -14.00 -19.32
C ARG A 26 -39.34 -13.41 -18.16
N ILE A 27 -38.86 -13.55 -16.93
CA ILE A 27 -39.51 -12.92 -15.76
C ILE A 27 -39.53 -11.40 -15.93
N ALA A 28 -38.40 -10.79 -16.28
CA ALA A 28 -38.30 -9.36 -16.49
C ALA A 28 -39.23 -8.86 -17.61
N ALA A 29 -39.35 -9.61 -18.71
CA ALA A 29 -40.30 -9.29 -19.78
C ALA A 29 -41.76 -9.39 -19.31
N HIS A 30 -42.11 -10.37 -18.49
CA HIS A 30 -43.44 -10.50 -17.87
C HIS A 30 -43.75 -9.31 -16.94
N GLU A 31 -42.74 -8.82 -16.22
CA GLU A 31 -42.82 -7.60 -15.39
C GLU A 31 -42.76 -6.29 -16.22
N GLY A 32 -42.79 -6.38 -17.56
CA GLY A 32 -42.81 -5.21 -18.44
C GLY A 32 -41.47 -4.49 -18.60
N ILE A 33 -40.36 -5.10 -18.19
CA ILE A 33 -39.02 -4.51 -18.32
C ILE A 33 -38.50 -4.73 -19.75
N PRO A 34 -38.18 -3.66 -20.52
CA PRO A 34 -37.71 -3.81 -21.90
C PRO A 34 -36.34 -4.47 -21.97
N GLY A 35 -36.17 -5.40 -22.92
CA GLY A 35 -34.89 -6.07 -23.19
C GLY A 35 -33.67 -5.14 -23.34
N PRO A 36 -33.76 -4.01 -24.08
CA PRO A 36 -32.65 -3.06 -24.18
C PRO A 36 -32.21 -2.44 -22.84
N ILE A 37 -33.11 -2.37 -21.84
CA ILE A 37 -32.77 -1.93 -20.48
C ILE A 37 -32.01 -3.04 -19.74
N LEU A 38 -32.41 -4.30 -19.91
CA LEU A 38 -31.69 -5.46 -19.35
C LEU A 38 -30.28 -5.60 -19.91
N GLU A 39 -30.12 -5.30 -21.20
CA GLU A 39 -28.81 -5.26 -21.86
C GLU A 39 -27.94 -4.12 -21.33
N LYS A 40 -28.46 -2.89 -21.30
CA LYS A 40 -27.72 -1.72 -20.80
C LYS A 40 -27.36 -1.80 -19.32
N SER A 41 -28.16 -2.52 -18.52
CA SER A 41 -27.86 -2.83 -17.12
C SER A 41 -26.89 -4.01 -16.95
N GLY A 42 -26.50 -4.68 -18.05
CA GLY A 42 -25.57 -5.78 -18.05
C GLY A 42 -26.12 -7.06 -17.43
N LEU A 43 -27.45 -7.21 -17.32
CA LEU A 43 -28.11 -8.39 -16.75
C LEU A 43 -28.47 -9.42 -17.83
N ALA A 44 -28.65 -8.97 -19.07
CA ALA A 44 -28.94 -9.82 -20.21
C ALA A 44 -28.03 -9.47 -21.39
N ILE A 45 -27.93 -10.39 -22.34
CA ILE A 45 -27.11 -10.24 -23.54
C ILE A 45 -28.00 -10.57 -24.75
N PRO A 46 -27.99 -9.76 -25.81
CA PRO A 46 -28.84 -9.99 -26.98
C PRO A 46 -28.40 -11.25 -27.74
N ARG A 47 -29.36 -11.97 -28.33
CA ARG A 47 -29.10 -13.10 -29.22
C ARG A 47 -28.64 -12.61 -30.60
N ASP A 48 -27.59 -13.24 -31.14
CA ASP A 48 -27.06 -12.92 -32.47
C ASP A 48 -28.08 -13.18 -33.59
N THR A 49 -28.97 -14.15 -33.39
CA THR A 49 -30.03 -14.52 -34.35
C THR A 49 -31.18 -13.51 -34.41
N GLY A 50 -31.18 -12.49 -33.55
CA GLY A 50 -32.33 -11.61 -33.32
C GLY A 50 -33.44 -12.28 -32.49
N GLY A 51 -34.34 -11.47 -31.92
CA GLY A 51 -35.59 -11.95 -31.31
C GLY A 51 -35.54 -12.33 -29.82
N GLY A 52 -34.54 -11.90 -29.06
CA GLY A 52 -34.56 -12.08 -27.60
C GLY A 52 -33.20 -11.90 -26.92
N TYR A 53 -33.18 -12.27 -25.64
CA TYR A 53 -32.03 -12.10 -24.76
C TYR A 53 -31.70 -13.41 -24.03
N TYR A 54 -30.45 -13.56 -23.62
CA TYR A 54 -30.03 -14.57 -22.66
C TYR A 54 -29.54 -13.95 -21.36
N ASP A 55 -29.76 -14.64 -20.25
CA ASP A 55 -29.30 -14.25 -18.92
C ASP A 55 -27.78 -14.25 -18.90
N ARG A 56 -27.19 -13.17 -18.37
CA ARG A 56 -25.74 -13.09 -18.15
C ARG A 56 -25.30 -14.04 -17.03
N PHE A 57 -26.07 -14.07 -15.94
CA PHE A 57 -25.79 -14.87 -14.75
C PHE A 57 -26.69 -16.11 -14.74
N ARG A 58 -26.08 -17.29 -14.68
CA ARG A 58 -26.76 -18.58 -14.84
C ARG A 58 -26.14 -19.59 -13.90
N GLY A 59 -26.93 -20.16 -12.99
CA GLY A 59 -26.46 -21.17 -12.04
C GLY A 59 -25.36 -20.67 -11.09
N ARG A 60 -25.40 -19.40 -10.71
CA ARG A 60 -24.35 -18.74 -9.91
C ARG A 60 -24.88 -18.28 -8.55
N LEU A 61 -24.04 -18.42 -7.52
CA LEU A 61 -24.18 -17.65 -6.28
C LEU A 61 -23.95 -16.17 -6.61
N MET A 62 -24.87 -15.30 -6.20
CA MET A 62 -24.94 -13.90 -6.58
C MET A 62 -24.53 -12.99 -5.42
N PHE A 63 -23.64 -12.05 -5.72
CA PHE A 63 -23.13 -11.01 -4.82
C PHE A 63 -23.59 -9.65 -5.35
N PRO A 64 -24.67 -9.05 -4.82
CA PRO A 64 -25.10 -7.74 -5.28
C PRO A 64 -24.06 -6.67 -4.95
N ILE A 65 -23.73 -5.85 -5.95
CA ILE A 65 -22.81 -4.72 -5.83
C ILE A 65 -23.66 -3.47 -5.63
N HIS A 66 -23.36 -2.71 -4.59
CA HIS A 66 -24.16 -1.56 -4.19
C HIS A 66 -23.39 -0.25 -4.38
N ALA A 67 -24.11 0.79 -4.79
CA ALA A 67 -23.64 2.17 -4.65
C ALA A 67 -23.54 2.55 -3.16
N PRO A 68 -22.82 3.64 -2.81
CA PRO A 68 -22.70 4.08 -1.43
C PRO A 68 -24.03 4.25 -0.67
N GLY A 69 -25.10 4.67 -1.36
CA GLY A 69 -26.44 4.78 -0.78
C GLY A 69 -27.20 3.44 -0.64
N GLY A 70 -26.55 2.29 -0.84
CA GLY A 70 -27.17 0.96 -0.71
C GLY A 70 -28.01 0.50 -1.90
N ARG A 71 -28.08 1.28 -2.99
CA ARG A 71 -28.79 0.89 -4.22
C ARG A 71 -27.98 -0.16 -5.01
N PRO A 72 -28.56 -1.29 -5.43
CA PRO A 72 -27.88 -2.23 -6.31
C PRO A 72 -27.56 -1.59 -7.67
N ILE A 73 -26.32 -1.76 -8.13
CA ILE A 73 -25.81 -1.22 -9.39
C ILE A 73 -25.20 -2.29 -10.31
N GLY A 74 -24.95 -3.48 -9.78
CA GLY A 74 -24.43 -4.61 -10.53
C GLY A 74 -24.38 -5.88 -9.68
N PHE A 75 -23.80 -6.94 -10.23
CA PHE A 75 -23.63 -8.20 -9.54
C PHE A 75 -22.26 -8.82 -9.83
N GLY A 76 -21.69 -9.47 -8.81
CA GLY A 76 -20.74 -10.55 -8.96
C GLY A 76 -21.47 -11.89 -8.93
N GLY A 77 -20.93 -12.90 -9.61
CA GLY A 77 -21.52 -14.22 -9.71
C GLY A 77 -20.48 -15.32 -9.69
N ARG A 78 -20.55 -16.24 -8.72
CA ARG A 78 -19.64 -17.39 -8.58
C ARG A 78 -20.34 -18.68 -8.95
N VAL A 79 -19.71 -19.51 -9.79
CA VAL A 79 -20.18 -20.88 -10.05
C VAL A 79 -19.91 -21.79 -8.86
N LEU A 80 -20.75 -22.81 -8.68
CA LEU A 80 -20.56 -23.84 -7.66
C LEU A 80 -20.19 -25.21 -8.25
N ASP A 81 -20.28 -25.36 -9.57
CA ASP A 81 -20.14 -26.61 -10.32
C ASP A 81 -18.82 -26.71 -11.12
N GLY A 82 -17.91 -25.75 -10.95
CA GLY A 82 -16.61 -25.73 -11.64
C GLY A 82 -16.62 -25.13 -13.05
N THR A 83 -17.75 -24.58 -13.51
CA THR A 83 -17.84 -23.95 -14.84
C THR A 83 -17.05 -22.64 -14.92
N GLU A 84 -16.24 -22.43 -15.97
CA GLU A 84 -15.52 -21.16 -16.16
C GLU A 84 -16.39 -20.05 -16.78
N PRO A 85 -16.16 -18.75 -16.43
CA PRO A 85 -15.21 -18.29 -15.42
C PRO A 85 -15.72 -18.54 -14.00
N LYS A 86 -14.82 -18.88 -13.06
CA LYS A 86 -15.12 -19.05 -11.62
C LYS A 86 -15.93 -17.89 -11.04
N TYR A 87 -15.52 -16.67 -11.35
CA TYR A 87 -16.24 -15.42 -11.02
C TYR A 87 -16.59 -14.65 -12.29
N LEU A 88 -17.80 -14.10 -12.33
CA LEU A 88 -18.29 -13.23 -13.39
C LEU A 88 -18.85 -11.96 -12.76
N ASN A 89 -18.40 -10.80 -13.21
CA ASN A 89 -18.98 -9.53 -12.81
C ASN A 89 -19.89 -8.97 -13.91
N SER A 90 -20.80 -8.08 -13.54
CA SER A 90 -21.45 -7.18 -14.47
C SER A 90 -20.41 -6.49 -15.37
N PRO A 91 -20.73 -6.22 -16.65
CA PRO A 91 -19.88 -5.40 -17.50
C PRO A 91 -19.87 -3.95 -17.00
N GLU A 92 -19.07 -3.08 -17.60
CA GLU A 92 -19.24 -1.63 -17.39
C GLU A 92 -20.65 -1.22 -17.83
N THR A 93 -21.34 -0.43 -17.00
CA THR A 93 -22.67 0.10 -17.29
C THR A 93 -22.74 1.57 -16.91
N PRO A 94 -23.80 2.31 -17.29
CA PRO A 94 -24.00 3.68 -16.79
C PRO A 94 -24.05 3.78 -15.26
N LEU A 95 -24.44 2.70 -14.57
CA LEU A 95 -24.57 2.64 -13.11
C LEU A 95 -23.35 2.02 -12.41
N PHE A 96 -22.58 1.20 -13.12
CA PHE A 96 -21.51 0.41 -12.54
C PHE A 96 -20.21 0.57 -13.31
N ARG A 97 -19.19 1.08 -12.60
CA ARG A 97 -17.84 1.19 -13.11
C ARG A 97 -16.88 0.47 -12.18
N LYS A 98 -16.24 -0.61 -12.65
CA LYS A 98 -15.36 -1.45 -11.83
C LYS A 98 -14.20 -0.65 -11.25
N ARG A 99 -13.67 0.29 -12.05
CA ARG A 99 -12.57 1.16 -11.67
C ARG A 99 -12.91 2.18 -10.57
N LYS A 100 -14.18 2.34 -10.18
CA LYS A 100 -14.63 3.32 -9.17
C LYS A 100 -15.40 2.69 -8.01
N THR A 101 -15.59 1.38 -8.02
CA THR A 101 -16.52 0.71 -7.11
C THR A 101 -15.79 -0.39 -6.34
N LEU A 102 -15.88 -0.34 -5.02
CA LEU A 102 -15.47 -1.43 -4.14
C LEU A 102 -16.71 -2.21 -3.68
N TYR A 103 -16.56 -3.52 -3.51
CA TYR A 103 -17.58 -4.34 -2.88
C TYR A 103 -17.63 -4.07 -1.37
N GLY A 104 -18.83 -4.13 -0.78
CA GLY A 104 -19.04 -4.00 0.66
C GLY A 104 -19.18 -2.57 1.19
N ILE A 105 -19.19 -1.55 0.32
CA ILE A 105 -19.22 -0.14 0.74
C ILE A 105 -20.32 0.17 1.77
N PRO A 106 -21.62 -0.13 1.54
CA PRO A 106 -22.65 0.21 2.51
C PRO A 106 -22.44 -0.48 3.86
N GLN A 107 -22.03 -1.74 3.84
CA GLN A 107 -21.78 -2.55 5.04
C GLN A 107 -20.58 -2.02 5.83
N ALA A 108 -19.51 -1.60 5.15
CA ALA A 108 -18.29 -1.10 5.80
C ALA A 108 -18.42 0.34 6.32
N THR A 109 -19.38 1.13 5.83
CA THR A 109 -19.45 2.58 6.09
C THR A 109 -19.49 2.92 7.58
N ALA A 110 -20.20 2.15 8.41
CA ALA A 110 -20.26 2.40 9.85
C ALA A 110 -18.88 2.18 10.51
N ALA A 111 -18.25 1.03 10.25
CA ALA A 111 -16.94 0.69 10.78
C ALA A 111 -15.83 1.64 10.30
N LEU A 112 -15.89 2.11 9.05
CA LEU A 112 -14.94 3.09 8.51
C LEU A 112 -15.06 4.45 9.21
N ARG A 113 -16.28 4.88 9.56
CA ARG A 113 -16.49 6.13 10.29
C ARG A 113 -15.99 6.05 11.73
N GLU A 114 -16.20 4.91 12.38
CA GLU A 114 -15.83 4.68 13.77
C GLU A 114 -14.32 4.47 13.92
N ASN A 115 -13.75 3.53 13.16
CA ASN A 115 -12.36 3.08 13.34
C ASN A 115 -11.36 3.80 12.43
N ARG A 116 -11.86 4.57 11.45
CA ARG A 116 -11.05 5.27 10.44
C ARG A 116 -10.01 4.38 9.73
N THR A 117 -10.30 3.08 9.64
CA THR A 117 -9.42 2.05 9.10
C THR A 117 -10.21 1.11 8.18
N ALA A 118 -9.72 0.93 6.94
CA ALA A 118 -10.26 -0.04 5.98
C ALA A 118 -9.38 -1.28 5.89
N ILE A 119 -10.00 -2.43 5.60
CA ILE A 119 -9.29 -3.66 5.21
C ILE A 119 -9.58 -3.92 3.73
N LEU A 120 -8.57 -3.88 2.88
CA LEU A 120 -8.72 -4.10 1.45
C LEU A 120 -8.26 -5.53 1.10
N VAL A 121 -9.17 -6.32 0.54
CA VAL A 121 -8.96 -7.72 0.14
C VAL A 121 -9.24 -7.95 -1.34
N GLU A 122 -8.91 -9.13 -1.83
CA GLU A 122 -9.03 -9.48 -3.25
C GLU A 122 -10.46 -9.79 -3.69
N GLY A 123 -11.22 -10.54 -2.88
CA GLY A 123 -12.47 -11.15 -3.31
C GLY A 123 -13.69 -10.86 -2.44
N TYR A 124 -14.87 -11.09 -3.03
CA TYR A 124 -16.16 -11.02 -2.33
C TYR A 124 -16.21 -11.90 -1.10
N THR A 125 -15.68 -13.12 -1.21
CA THR A 125 -15.76 -14.08 -0.11
C THR A 125 -14.93 -13.67 1.07
N ASP A 126 -13.83 -12.96 0.83
CA ASP A 126 -12.90 -12.55 1.87
C ASP A 126 -13.54 -11.44 2.71
N VAL A 127 -14.25 -10.52 2.04
CA VAL A 127 -15.10 -9.53 2.71
C VAL A 127 -16.16 -10.20 3.59
N LEU A 128 -16.85 -11.22 3.07
CA LEU A 128 -17.89 -11.93 3.83
C LEU A 128 -17.30 -12.70 5.01
N THR A 129 -16.16 -13.36 4.83
CA THR A 129 -15.45 -14.09 5.88
C THR A 129 -15.02 -13.13 6.99
N LEU A 130 -14.40 -12.01 6.63
CA LEU A 130 -13.97 -10.98 7.57
C LEU A 130 -15.16 -10.41 8.34
N ALA A 131 -16.24 -10.05 7.65
CA ALA A 131 -17.46 -9.56 8.27
C ALA A 131 -18.10 -10.59 9.23
N THR A 132 -18.06 -11.87 8.87
CA THR A 132 -18.55 -12.97 9.73
C THR A 132 -17.79 -13.02 11.07
N HIS A 133 -16.50 -12.68 11.06
CA HIS A 133 -15.64 -12.65 12.25
C HIS A 133 -15.53 -11.26 12.89
N GLY A 134 -16.40 -10.32 12.54
CA GLY A 134 -16.46 -8.99 13.16
C GLY A 134 -15.59 -7.91 12.51
N PHE A 135 -14.82 -8.24 11.47
CA PHE A 135 -14.01 -7.27 10.72
C PHE A 135 -14.87 -6.54 9.68
N ARG A 136 -15.71 -5.62 10.17
CA ARG A 136 -16.74 -4.93 9.37
C ARG A 136 -16.20 -3.90 8.39
N GLY A 137 -14.94 -3.46 8.52
CA GLY A 137 -14.29 -2.50 7.62
C GLY A 137 -13.74 -3.07 6.30
N ALA A 138 -14.11 -4.31 5.94
CA ALA A 138 -13.56 -5.01 4.79
C ALA A 138 -14.20 -4.62 3.45
N LEU A 139 -13.38 -4.43 2.43
CA LEU A 139 -13.75 -4.03 1.07
C LEU A 139 -12.94 -4.81 0.02
N ALA A 140 -13.50 -5.03 -1.16
CA ALA A 140 -12.77 -5.72 -2.26
C ALA A 140 -12.87 -4.98 -3.59
N ALA A 141 -11.79 -5.06 -4.38
CA ALA A 141 -11.81 -4.64 -5.78
C ALA A 141 -12.55 -5.66 -6.66
N LEU A 142 -13.20 -5.20 -7.74
CA LEU A 142 -14.15 -5.99 -8.51
C LEU A 142 -13.52 -6.64 -9.74
N GLY A 143 -12.46 -7.43 -9.54
CA GLY A 143 -11.72 -8.12 -10.60
C GLY A 143 -11.05 -7.16 -11.57
N THR A 144 -10.50 -6.07 -11.03
CA THR A 144 -9.73 -5.04 -11.74
C THR A 144 -8.57 -4.59 -10.86
N ALA A 145 -7.51 -4.06 -11.48
CA ALA A 145 -6.43 -3.44 -10.72
C ALA A 145 -6.98 -2.31 -9.85
N PHE A 146 -6.40 -2.13 -8.66
CA PHE A 146 -6.77 -1.04 -7.77
C PHE A 146 -6.42 0.31 -8.42
N THR A 147 -7.26 1.34 -8.22
CA THR A 147 -7.18 2.59 -8.98
C THR A 147 -7.13 3.81 -8.08
N ALA A 148 -6.71 4.95 -8.63
CA ALA A 148 -6.79 6.24 -7.93
C ALA A 148 -8.23 6.63 -7.56
N ASP A 149 -9.23 6.26 -8.39
CA ASP A 149 -10.64 6.50 -8.06
C ASP A 149 -11.06 5.74 -6.77
N HIS A 150 -10.54 4.52 -6.56
CA HIS A 150 -10.75 3.77 -5.31
C HIS A 150 -10.03 4.42 -4.13
N ALA A 151 -8.76 4.79 -4.30
CA ALA A 151 -7.97 5.44 -3.27
C ALA A 151 -8.63 6.75 -2.80
N ALA A 152 -9.09 7.58 -3.73
CA ALA A 152 -9.78 8.83 -3.42
C ALA A 152 -11.09 8.60 -2.65
N TRP A 153 -11.81 7.51 -2.93
CA TRP A 153 -12.99 7.13 -2.15
C TRP A 153 -12.62 6.69 -0.73
N LEU A 154 -11.57 5.89 -0.57
CA LEU A 154 -11.06 5.49 0.75
C LEU A 154 -10.59 6.69 1.56
N LYS A 155 -9.85 7.64 0.96
CA LYS A 155 -9.37 8.84 1.66
C LYS A 155 -10.49 9.69 2.26
N ARG A 156 -11.66 9.72 1.64
CA ARG A 156 -12.85 10.39 2.21
C ARG A 156 -13.50 9.63 3.35
N SER A 157 -13.19 8.34 3.49
CA SER A 157 -13.90 7.40 4.37
C SER A 157 -13.05 6.94 5.56
N CYS A 158 -11.73 6.92 5.43
CA CYS A 158 -10.78 6.44 6.43
C CYS A 158 -9.40 7.13 6.27
N ASP A 159 -8.55 6.99 7.28
CA ASP A 159 -7.16 7.50 7.25
C ASP A 159 -6.15 6.37 7.01
N ARG A 160 -6.45 5.17 7.50
CA ARG A 160 -5.60 3.99 7.38
C ARG A 160 -6.22 2.92 6.49
N VAL A 161 -5.41 2.27 5.68
CA VAL A 161 -5.80 1.10 4.90
C VAL A 161 -4.82 -0.04 5.19
N THR A 162 -5.33 -1.12 5.76
CA THR A 162 -4.62 -2.40 5.82
C THR A 162 -4.96 -3.18 4.57
N VAL A 163 -3.96 -3.48 3.76
CA VAL A 163 -4.16 -4.27 2.55
C VAL A 163 -3.76 -5.71 2.84
N LEU A 164 -4.70 -6.64 2.67
CA LEU A 164 -4.60 -8.03 3.05
C LEU A 164 -4.68 -8.90 1.79
N PHE A 165 -3.67 -9.74 1.59
CA PHE A 165 -3.49 -10.51 0.37
C PHE A 165 -3.26 -11.98 0.64
N ASP A 166 -3.67 -12.81 -0.32
CA ASP A 166 -3.34 -14.22 -0.30
C ASP A 166 -1.82 -14.39 -0.43
N GLY A 167 -1.28 -15.43 0.19
CA GLY A 167 0.16 -15.72 0.25
C GLY A 167 0.80 -16.19 -1.07
N ASP A 168 0.20 -15.85 -2.22
CA ASP A 168 0.64 -16.26 -3.55
C ASP A 168 1.21 -15.09 -4.39
N ALA A 169 1.80 -15.42 -5.53
CA ALA A 169 2.44 -14.43 -6.40
C ALA A 169 1.44 -13.44 -7.02
N ALA A 170 0.18 -13.85 -7.23
CA ALA A 170 -0.85 -12.99 -7.78
C ALA A 170 -1.32 -11.98 -6.73
N GLY A 171 -1.52 -12.43 -5.49
CA GLY A 171 -1.87 -11.58 -4.35
C GLY A 171 -0.79 -10.55 -4.05
N ARG A 172 0.49 -10.96 -4.05
CA ARG A 172 1.63 -10.01 -3.91
C ARG A 172 1.63 -8.96 -5.02
N LYS A 173 1.39 -9.34 -6.27
CA LYS A 173 1.35 -8.37 -7.38
C LYS A 173 0.16 -7.42 -7.27
N ALA A 174 -1.00 -7.93 -6.85
CA ALA A 174 -2.17 -7.10 -6.56
C ALA A 174 -1.85 -6.10 -5.44
N ALA A 175 -1.09 -6.52 -4.43
CA ALA A 175 -0.60 -5.69 -3.35
C ALA A 175 0.22 -4.50 -3.83
N GLU A 176 1.34 -4.80 -4.49
CA GLU A 176 2.26 -3.80 -5.01
C GLU A 176 1.52 -2.78 -5.89
N SER A 177 0.58 -3.25 -6.73
CA SER A 177 -0.21 -2.38 -7.60
C SER A 177 -1.17 -1.42 -6.86
N SER A 178 -1.58 -1.77 -5.64
CA SER A 178 -2.49 -0.95 -4.83
C SER A 178 -1.76 0.14 -4.04
N VAL A 179 -0.49 -0.07 -3.70
CA VAL A 179 0.31 0.83 -2.84
C VAL A 179 0.40 2.22 -3.45
N GLY A 180 0.77 2.33 -4.73
CA GLY A 180 0.99 3.62 -5.38
C GLY A 180 -0.24 4.56 -5.35
N PRO A 181 -1.42 4.11 -5.82
CA PRO A 181 -2.65 4.89 -5.71
C PRO A 181 -2.98 5.32 -4.28
N LEU A 182 -2.76 4.44 -3.30
CA LEU A 182 -3.07 4.73 -1.89
C LEU A 182 -2.10 5.75 -1.27
N LEU A 183 -0.80 5.63 -1.53
CA LEU A 183 0.22 6.60 -1.10
C LEU A 183 0.00 7.97 -1.72
N ALA A 184 -0.41 8.01 -3.00
CA ALA A 184 -0.70 9.25 -3.71
C ALA A 184 -1.80 10.06 -3.00
N GLU A 185 -2.84 9.40 -2.50
CA GLU A 185 -3.93 10.04 -1.76
C GLU A 185 -3.60 10.34 -0.28
N GLY A 186 -2.46 9.85 0.22
CA GLY A 186 -2.02 10.13 1.59
C GLY A 186 -2.77 9.35 2.64
N LEU A 187 -3.06 8.10 2.31
CA LEU A 187 -3.53 7.11 3.26
C LEU A 187 -2.33 6.48 3.97
N SER A 188 -2.45 6.26 5.27
CA SER A 188 -1.50 5.44 6.03
C SER A 188 -1.71 3.98 5.66
N LEU A 189 -0.64 3.28 5.28
CA LEU A 189 -0.75 1.91 4.76
C LEU A 189 -0.08 0.91 5.69
N SER A 190 -0.65 -0.28 5.72
CA SER A 190 -0.08 -1.46 6.34
C SER A 190 -0.38 -2.66 5.43
N LEU A 191 0.61 -3.50 5.16
CA LEU A 191 0.46 -4.61 4.24
C LEU A 191 0.59 -5.93 4.99
N VAL A 192 -0.41 -6.78 4.84
CA VAL A 192 -0.46 -8.08 5.50
C VAL A 192 -0.50 -9.14 4.42
N MET A 193 0.57 -9.94 4.37
CA MET A 193 0.63 -11.11 3.51
C MET A 193 0.26 -12.33 4.33
N LEU A 194 -0.71 -13.09 3.84
CA LEU A 194 -1.07 -14.35 4.45
C LEU A 194 0.03 -15.40 4.21
N PRO A 195 0.16 -16.41 5.10
CA PRO A 195 1.02 -17.54 4.84
C PRO A 195 0.68 -18.23 3.51
N ALA A 196 1.67 -18.85 2.88
CA ALA A 196 1.48 -19.52 1.60
C ALA A 196 0.39 -20.60 1.68
N GLY A 197 -0.62 -20.50 0.82
CA GLY A 197 -1.74 -21.44 0.77
C GLY A 197 -2.87 -21.18 1.78
N GLU A 198 -2.75 -20.16 2.63
CA GLU A 198 -3.81 -19.70 3.52
C GLU A 198 -4.67 -18.61 2.84
N ASP A 199 -5.97 -18.63 3.11
CA ASP A 199 -6.90 -17.53 2.83
C ASP A 199 -7.41 -16.94 4.15
N PRO A 200 -8.11 -15.79 4.15
CA PRO A 200 -8.62 -15.22 5.40
C PRO A 200 -9.52 -16.19 6.19
N ASP A 201 -10.20 -17.09 5.51
CA ASP A 201 -11.17 -18.03 6.10
C ASP A 201 -10.48 -19.22 6.79
N SER A 202 -9.45 -19.80 6.18
CA SER A 202 -8.62 -20.82 6.84
C SER A 202 -7.85 -20.21 8.01
N LEU A 203 -7.28 -19.02 7.85
CA LEU A 203 -6.49 -18.41 8.90
C LEU A 203 -7.35 -18.02 10.12
N LEU A 204 -8.49 -17.34 9.92
CA LEU A 204 -9.40 -16.99 11.01
C LEU A 204 -9.93 -18.21 11.77
N ARG A 205 -10.16 -19.34 11.09
CA ARG A 205 -10.57 -20.58 11.75
C ARG A 205 -9.45 -21.19 12.59
N ASN A 206 -8.20 -21.03 12.17
CA ASN A 206 -7.04 -21.63 12.81
C ASN A 206 -6.52 -20.81 14.00
N GLU A 207 -6.35 -19.49 13.83
CA GLU A 207 -5.76 -18.60 14.86
C GLU A 207 -6.80 -17.80 15.66
N GLY A 208 -8.03 -17.70 15.17
CA GLY A 208 -9.11 -16.94 15.80
C GLY A 208 -9.04 -15.42 15.50
N PRO A 209 -10.13 -14.68 15.80
CA PRO A 209 -10.23 -13.26 15.46
C PRO A 209 -9.22 -12.38 16.21
N GLU A 210 -8.87 -12.70 17.46
CA GLU A 210 -7.94 -11.90 18.26
C GLU A 210 -6.50 -11.95 17.71
N ALA A 211 -6.03 -13.14 17.33
CA ALA A 211 -4.71 -13.30 16.71
C ALA A 211 -4.67 -12.65 15.32
N PHE A 212 -5.76 -12.78 14.56
CA PHE A 212 -5.89 -12.13 13.27
C PHE A 212 -5.87 -10.60 13.38
N ALA A 213 -6.54 -10.02 14.39
CA ALA A 213 -6.50 -8.59 14.64
C ALA A 213 -5.06 -8.10 14.93
N ARG A 214 -4.32 -8.80 15.79
CA ARG A 214 -2.90 -8.50 16.03
C ARG A 214 -2.05 -8.56 14.75
N ARG A 215 -2.32 -9.54 13.88
CA ARG A 215 -1.66 -9.62 12.57
C ARG A 215 -1.96 -8.41 11.69
N LEU A 216 -3.21 -7.93 11.69
CA LEU A 216 -3.59 -6.73 10.93
C LEU A 216 -2.89 -5.46 11.46
N GLU A 217 -2.64 -5.39 12.76
CA GLU A 217 -1.92 -4.28 13.39
C GLU A 217 -0.41 -4.33 13.10
N GLN A 218 0.17 -5.52 13.09
CA GLN A 218 1.58 -5.80 12.81
C GLN A 218 1.94 -5.82 11.32
N GLY A 219 1.01 -5.46 10.43
CA GLY A 219 1.26 -5.48 8.99
C GLY A 219 2.47 -4.62 8.60
N GLY A 220 3.20 -5.09 7.59
CA GLY A 220 4.46 -4.51 7.14
C GLY A 220 4.32 -3.12 6.52
N ASP A 221 5.44 -2.41 6.53
CA ASP A 221 5.59 -1.11 5.89
C ASP A 221 5.50 -1.22 4.35
N PRO A 222 4.79 -0.30 3.67
CA PRO A 222 4.62 -0.33 2.22
C PRO A 222 5.94 -0.27 1.43
N ILE A 223 6.94 0.48 1.91
CA ILE A 223 8.24 0.59 1.26
C ILE A 223 9.00 -0.74 1.39
N ASP A 224 8.96 -1.37 2.57
CA ASP A 224 9.60 -2.67 2.77
C ASP A 224 9.00 -3.75 1.86
N VAL A 225 7.68 -3.75 1.67
CA VAL A 225 7.03 -4.70 0.76
C VAL A 225 7.37 -4.43 -0.71
N LEU A 226 7.44 -3.16 -1.14
CA LEU A 226 7.81 -2.81 -2.52
C LEU A 226 9.26 -3.19 -2.85
N LEU A 227 10.15 -3.03 -1.87
CA LEU A 227 11.56 -3.39 -2.00
C LEU A 227 11.73 -4.91 -2.00
N GLY A 228 11.13 -5.59 -1.01
CA GLY A 228 11.26 -7.03 -0.82
C GLY A 228 12.70 -7.50 -0.62
N ASP A 229 12.91 -8.82 -0.69
CA ASP A 229 14.24 -9.42 -0.47
C ASP A 229 15.26 -9.02 -1.56
N ASP A 230 14.79 -8.80 -2.81
CA ASP A 230 15.59 -8.33 -3.95
C ASP A 230 16.44 -7.09 -3.63
N ALA A 231 15.98 -6.23 -2.72
CA ALA A 231 16.68 -5.01 -2.34
C ALA A 231 18.09 -5.27 -1.78
N TYR A 232 18.29 -6.43 -1.15
CA TYR A 232 19.52 -6.78 -0.44
C TYR A 232 20.40 -7.80 -1.17
N GLU A 233 19.97 -8.29 -2.33
CA GLU A 233 20.72 -9.27 -3.14
C GLU A 233 21.85 -8.63 -3.96
N GLY A 234 21.81 -7.32 -4.20
CA GLY A 234 22.81 -6.58 -4.96
C GLY A 234 22.61 -6.63 -6.48
N GLY A 235 23.32 -5.74 -7.19
CA GLY A 235 23.32 -5.65 -8.65
C GLY A 235 21.92 -5.47 -9.23
N ALA A 236 21.59 -6.27 -10.26
CA ALA A 236 20.33 -6.15 -10.99
C ALA A 236 19.07 -6.44 -10.13
N ALA A 237 19.19 -7.17 -9.01
CA ALA A 237 18.07 -7.43 -8.12
C ALA A 237 17.68 -6.16 -7.35
N THR A 238 18.65 -5.50 -6.73
CA THR A 238 18.44 -4.21 -6.07
C THR A 238 17.90 -3.16 -7.04
N GLU A 239 18.39 -3.12 -8.29
CA GLU A 239 17.86 -2.22 -9.32
C GLU A 239 16.37 -2.47 -9.62
N ARG A 240 15.93 -3.74 -9.68
CA ARG A 240 14.51 -4.08 -9.85
C ARG A 240 13.68 -3.65 -8.65
N ALA A 241 14.18 -3.89 -7.43
CA ALA A 241 13.51 -3.48 -6.19
C ALA A 241 13.29 -1.96 -6.15
N VAL A 242 14.36 -1.18 -6.41
CA VAL A 242 14.30 0.28 -6.47
C VAL A 242 13.33 0.73 -7.56
N ARG A 243 13.37 0.12 -8.76
CA ARG A 243 12.45 0.46 -9.84
C ARG A 243 10.99 0.22 -9.44
N ARG A 244 10.66 -0.90 -8.82
CA ARG A 244 9.29 -1.17 -8.31
C ARG A 244 8.83 -0.10 -7.32
N ALA A 245 9.70 0.28 -6.38
CA ALA A 245 9.38 1.35 -5.44
C ALA A 245 9.14 2.69 -6.15
N LEU A 246 10.00 3.09 -7.10
CA LEU A 246 9.82 4.32 -7.88
C LEU A 246 8.55 4.28 -8.75
N GLU A 247 8.19 3.13 -9.32
CA GLU A 247 6.94 2.95 -10.08
C GLU A 247 5.73 3.21 -9.18
N ALA A 248 5.72 2.67 -7.96
CA ALA A 248 4.67 2.91 -6.98
C ALA A 248 4.62 4.38 -6.51
N LEU A 249 5.76 5.07 -6.43
CA LEU A 249 5.83 6.49 -6.04
C LEU A 249 5.53 7.47 -7.19
N THR A 250 5.50 7.01 -8.43
CA THR A 250 5.20 7.81 -9.63
C THR A 250 3.89 8.63 -9.50
N PRO A 251 2.75 8.07 -9.04
CA PRO A 251 1.50 8.82 -8.89
C PRO A 251 1.49 9.84 -7.74
N VAL A 252 2.48 9.86 -6.84
CA VAL A 252 2.50 10.75 -5.67
C VAL A 252 2.81 12.18 -6.10
N SER A 253 1.79 13.03 -6.22
CA SER A 253 1.91 14.41 -6.69
C SER A 253 2.51 15.36 -5.65
N ASP A 254 2.14 15.19 -4.37
CA ASP A 254 2.65 15.99 -3.27
C ASP A 254 4.17 15.90 -3.14
N ALA A 255 4.86 17.04 -3.17
CA ALA A 255 6.31 17.10 -3.21
C ALA A 255 6.96 16.69 -1.89
N ILE A 256 6.37 17.10 -0.77
CA ILE A 256 6.90 16.83 0.58
C ILE A 256 6.78 15.34 0.86
N ARG A 257 5.60 14.75 0.66
CA ARG A 257 5.38 13.31 0.84
C ARG A 257 6.30 12.49 -0.06
N ARG A 258 6.43 12.89 -1.33
CA ARG A 258 7.33 12.20 -2.26
C ARG A 258 8.78 12.24 -1.77
N ARG A 259 9.26 13.40 -1.28
CA ARG A 259 10.61 13.53 -0.71
C ARG A 259 10.82 12.60 0.49
N VAL A 260 9.85 12.55 1.41
CA VAL A 260 9.89 11.68 2.60
C VAL A 260 9.94 10.20 2.20
N LEU A 261 9.05 9.76 1.30
CA LEU A 261 9.03 8.36 0.83
C LEU A 261 10.31 7.99 0.07
N LEU A 262 10.87 8.91 -0.71
CA LEU A 262 12.16 8.69 -1.39
C LEU A 262 13.32 8.60 -0.40
N GLN A 263 13.30 9.39 0.67
CA GLN A 263 14.28 9.28 1.75
C GLN A 263 14.18 7.92 2.45
N GLU A 264 12.97 7.42 2.70
CA GLU A 264 12.74 6.08 3.25
C GLU A 264 13.27 4.95 2.35
N VAL A 265 13.06 5.05 1.04
CA VAL A 265 13.65 4.12 0.05
C VAL A 265 15.18 4.22 0.09
N SER A 266 15.71 5.45 0.03
CA SER A 266 17.14 5.75 0.04
C SER A 266 17.86 5.13 1.23
N MET A 267 17.27 5.23 2.43
CA MET A 267 17.83 4.65 3.66
C MET A 267 17.90 3.12 3.62
N ARG A 268 16.92 2.45 3.00
CA ARG A 268 16.85 0.98 2.94
C ARG A 268 17.79 0.36 1.90
N VAL A 269 17.96 1.02 0.75
CA VAL A 269 18.80 0.50 -0.35
C VAL A 269 20.18 1.14 -0.46
N ALA A 270 20.50 2.11 0.41
CA ALA A 270 21.73 2.89 0.38
C ALA A 270 22.01 3.56 -0.99
N VAL A 271 20.96 3.94 -1.71
CA VAL A 271 21.04 4.72 -2.95
C VAL A 271 20.81 6.19 -2.63
N PRO A 272 21.67 7.14 -3.05
CA PRO A 272 21.48 8.56 -2.77
C PRO A 272 20.12 9.08 -3.22
N THR A 273 19.46 9.87 -2.39
CA THR A 273 18.09 10.30 -2.70
C THR A 273 18.00 11.17 -3.95
N ASP A 274 19.02 12.00 -4.22
CA ASP A 274 19.06 12.86 -5.41
C ASP A 274 18.99 12.03 -6.71
N LEU A 275 19.68 10.88 -6.74
CA LEU A 275 19.62 9.96 -7.88
C LEU A 275 18.21 9.35 -8.03
N LEU A 276 17.57 9.00 -6.91
CA LEU A 276 16.20 8.48 -6.93
C LEU A 276 15.20 9.53 -7.41
N GLU A 277 15.38 10.80 -7.03
CA GLU A 277 14.58 11.94 -7.49
C GLU A 277 14.70 12.16 -8.99
N GLU A 278 15.93 12.15 -9.52
CA GLU A 278 16.19 12.26 -10.96
C GLU A 278 15.50 11.14 -11.76
N GLN A 279 15.65 9.90 -11.30
CA GLN A 279 15.03 8.74 -11.95
C GLN A 279 13.50 8.82 -11.89
N LEU A 280 12.93 9.21 -10.75
CA LEU A 280 11.49 9.37 -10.61
C LEU A 280 10.95 10.50 -11.50
N ALA A 281 11.66 11.62 -11.61
CA ALA A 281 11.29 12.73 -12.48
C ALA A 281 11.26 12.28 -13.95
N GLU A 282 12.25 11.51 -14.39
CA GLU A 282 12.31 10.95 -15.74
C GLU A 282 11.16 9.95 -16.00
N MET A 283 10.87 9.07 -15.04
CA MET A 283 9.73 8.16 -15.12
C MET A 283 8.40 8.90 -15.24
N ARG A 284 8.20 9.96 -14.45
CA ARG A 284 6.99 10.79 -14.53
C ARG A 284 6.84 11.49 -15.88
N LYS A 285 7.93 12.02 -16.46
CA LYS A 285 7.93 12.61 -17.81
C LYS A 285 7.49 11.58 -18.86
N ARG A 286 8.02 10.36 -18.78
CA ARG A 286 7.64 9.25 -19.69
C ARG A 286 6.17 8.85 -19.54
N SER A 287 5.69 8.71 -18.31
CA SER A 287 4.28 8.39 -18.03
C SER A 287 3.34 9.46 -18.59
N ALA A 288 3.63 10.75 -18.34
CA ALA A 288 2.83 11.85 -18.87
C ALA A 288 2.82 11.90 -20.41
N ALA A 289 3.96 11.64 -21.06
CA ALA A 289 4.04 11.55 -22.51
C ALA A 289 3.23 10.38 -23.08
N SER A 290 3.23 9.23 -22.39
CA SER A 290 2.45 8.05 -22.76
C SER A 290 0.94 8.32 -22.65
N GLU A 291 0.49 8.89 -21.54
CA GLU A 291 -0.92 9.24 -21.30
C GLU A 291 -1.44 10.23 -22.36
N LYS A 292 -0.64 11.25 -22.71
CA LYS A 292 -1.00 12.21 -23.76
C LYS A 292 -1.20 11.52 -25.12
N ARG A 293 -0.32 10.58 -25.48
CA ARG A 293 -0.44 9.78 -26.72
C ARG A 293 -1.66 8.87 -26.71
N ILE A 294 -1.98 8.26 -25.58
CA ILE A 294 -3.18 7.41 -25.44
C ILE A 294 -4.44 8.27 -25.60
N ALA A 295 -4.53 9.40 -24.88
CA ALA A 295 -5.67 10.30 -24.96
C ALA A 295 -5.87 10.91 -26.37
N GLU A 296 -4.80 11.18 -27.10
CA GLU A 296 -4.85 11.63 -28.49
C GLU A 296 -5.36 10.54 -29.45
N ARG A 297 -4.96 9.28 -29.24
CA ARG A 297 -5.47 8.12 -30.00
C ARG A 297 -6.94 7.86 -29.70
N GLU A 298 -7.36 7.96 -28.44
CA GLU A 298 -8.76 7.79 -28.05
C GLU A 298 -9.65 8.87 -28.64
N ARG A 299 -9.25 10.14 -28.56
CA ARG A 299 -9.98 11.25 -29.20
C ARG A 299 -10.08 11.08 -30.72
N SER A 300 -9.02 10.60 -31.35
CA SER A 300 -9.03 10.31 -32.81
C SER A 300 -9.97 9.14 -33.15
N ARG A 301 -10.06 8.11 -32.31
CA ARG A 301 -11.01 6.98 -32.44
C ARG A 301 -12.46 7.39 -32.21
N GLU A 302 -12.73 8.21 -31.20
CA GLU A 302 -14.08 8.74 -30.94
C GLU A 302 -14.54 9.67 -32.07
N ALA A 303 -13.66 10.52 -32.60
CA ALA A 303 -13.96 11.40 -33.74
C ALA A 303 -14.26 10.62 -35.04
N SER A 304 -13.62 9.46 -35.23
CA SER A 304 -13.86 8.58 -36.38
C SER A 304 -15.12 7.74 -36.23
N LEU A 305 -15.45 7.27 -35.02
CA LEU A 305 -16.71 6.58 -34.73
C LEU A 305 -17.92 7.54 -34.78
N GLY A 306 -17.75 8.79 -34.36
CA GLY A 306 -18.79 9.83 -34.48
C GLY A 306 -19.13 10.22 -35.93
N ARG A 307 -18.15 10.11 -36.86
CA ARG A 307 -18.39 10.34 -38.30
C ARG A 307 -19.10 9.18 -39.01
N ALA A 308 -19.07 7.97 -38.46
CA ALA A 308 -19.74 6.80 -39.04
C ALA A 308 -21.26 6.76 -38.77
N GLY A 309 -21.78 7.60 -37.87
CA GLY A 309 -23.19 7.64 -37.47
C GLY A 309 -24.12 8.51 -38.32
N VAL A 310 -23.63 9.23 -39.33
CA VAL A 310 -24.47 10.06 -40.21
C VAL A 310 -24.09 9.83 -41.67
N ARG A 311 -24.67 8.80 -42.30
CA ARG A 311 -24.73 8.72 -43.75
C ARG A 311 -26.09 8.19 -44.19
N ALA A 312 -26.99 9.11 -44.50
CA ALA A 312 -28.19 8.82 -45.28
C ALA A 312 -27.79 8.51 -46.75
N PRO A 313 -28.56 7.68 -47.47
CA PRO A 313 -28.23 7.32 -48.85
C PRO A 313 -28.50 8.52 -49.78
N GLY A 314 -27.60 8.73 -50.74
CA GLY A 314 -27.53 9.93 -51.58
C GLY A 314 -28.54 9.99 -52.73
N PRO A 315 -28.29 10.88 -53.71
CA PRO A 315 -28.36 10.42 -55.09
C PRO A 315 -27.17 10.87 -55.96
N ALA A 316 -26.99 10.12 -57.05
CA ALA A 316 -25.89 10.19 -57.99
C ALA A 316 -25.96 11.38 -58.97
N ALA A 317 -24.80 11.88 -59.42
CA ALA A 317 -24.62 12.40 -60.78
C ALA A 317 -23.15 12.47 -61.24
N LYS A 318 -23.01 12.18 -62.53
CA LYS A 318 -21.88 11.97 -63.44
C LYS A 318 -20.75 13.03 -63.53
N VAL A 319 -19.52 12.50 -63.69
CA VAL A 319 -18.47 12.75 -64.72
C VAL A 319 -17.98 14.19 -65.00
N ARG A 320 -16.65 14.44 -64.83
CA ARG A 320 -15.71 14.92 -65.90
C ARG A 320 -14.24 15.13 -65.46
N LYS A 321 -13.34 14.50 -66.24
CA LYS A 321 -11.96 14.77 -66.75
C LYS A 321 -10.97 15.76 -66.08
N ALA A 322 -9.78 15.20 -65.75
CA ALA A 322 -8.38 15.54 -66.08
C ALA A 322 -7.77 16.98 -66.02
N SER A 323 -6.80 17.14 -65.09
CA SER A 323 -5.42 17.75 -65.14
C SER A 323 -5.16 19.19 -65.66
N PRO A 324 -3.94 19.78 -65.48
CA PRO A 324 -3.05 19.94 -64.31
C PRO A 324 -2.51 21.41 -64.16
N GLY A 325 -1.83 21.80 -63.06
CA GLY A 325 -1.07 23.08 -63.06
C GLY A 325 -0.49 23.64 -61.76
N ARG A 326 0.86 23.61 -61.69
CA ARG A 326 1.90 24.42 -61.00
C ARG A 326 1.54 25.67 -60.15
N GLY A 327 2.40 25.95 -59.15
CA GLY A 327 2.82 27.31 -58.73
C GLY A 327 3.07 27.45 -57.21
N ARG A 328 4.33 27.42 -56.74
CA ARG A 328 5.13 28.52 -56.11
C ARG A 328 4.56 29.14 -54.82
N GLY A 329 5.39 29.20 -53.77
CA GLY A 329 5.20 29.98 -52.51
C GLY A 329 5.29 31.51 -52.72
N PRO A 330 5.51 32.37 -51.69
CA PRO A 330 6.28 32.14 -50.44
C PRO A 330 5.69 32.78 -49.14
N ASP A 331 6.52 32.70 -48.08
CA ASP A 331 6.54 33.34 -46.74
C ASP A 331 5.73 34.60 -46.44
N THR A 332 5.24 34.67 -45.18
CA THR A 332 5.35 35.75 -44.15
C THR A 332 4.84 35.13 -42.84
N GLY A 333 5.33 35.31 -41.61
CA GLY A 333 6.23 36.26 -40.94
C GLY A 333 5.59 36.65 -39.59
N PHE A 334 6.39 36.69 -38.50
CA PHE A 334 6.14 37.32 -37.16
C PHE A 334 5.23 36.57 -36.15
N ASP A 335 5.44 36.49 -34.82
CA ASP A 335 6.48 36.86 -33.81
C ASP A 335 5.97 36.39 -32.41
N PRO A 336 6.80 35.89 -31.46
CA PRO A 336 6.39 35.63 -30.09
C PRO A 336 7.02 36.61 -29.08
N GLY A 337 6.24 37.10 -28.13
CA GLY A 337 6.75 37.75 -26.91
C GLY A 337 5.83 37.51 -25.72
N PRO A 338 6.22 37.92 -24.49
CA PRO A 338 7.54 37.74 -23.89
C PRO A 338 7.47 37.04 -22.52
N GLU A 339 8.65 36.60 -22.06
CA GLU A 339 8.95 36.07 -20.73
C GLU A 339 8.72 37.12 -19.62
N THR A 340 8.37 36.64 -18.42
CA THR A 340 8.41 37.45 -17.19
C THR A 340 9.15 36.69 -16.10
N ASP A 341 10.10 37.41 -15.51
CA ASP A 341 11.02 37.02 -14.45
C ASP A 341 10.32 36.67 -13.12
N LEU A 342 10.90 35.72 -12.39
CA LEU A 342 10.69 35.54 -10.95
C LEU A 342 12.06 35.66 -10.25
N PRO A 343 12.16 36.43 -9.15
CA PRO A 343 13.45 36.84 -8.59
C PRO A 343 14.12 35.75 -7.74
N ASP A 344 15.46 35.75 -7.84
CA ASP A 344 16.42 35.07 -6.97
C ASP A 344 16.25 35.46 -5.49
N PHE A 345 16.14 34.46 -4.62
CA PHE A 345 16.62 34.57 -3.24
C PHE A 345 17.61 33.43 -2.99
N LEU A 346 18.87 33.83 -2.87
CA LEU A 346 20.00 33.00 -2.48
C LEU A 346 19.85 32.49 -1.04
N GLU A 347 20.47 31.32 -0.87
CA GLU A 347 20.77 30.59 0.35
C GLU A 347 21.26 31.47 1.51
N GLU A 348 20.80 31.16 2.72
CA GLU A 348 21.64 31.28 3.91
C GLU A 348 21.29 30.15 4.90
N SER A 349 22.19 29.17 4.94
CA SER A 349 22.28 28.12 5.93
C SER A 349 22.62 28.70 7.30
N SER A 350 21.82 28.39 8.33
CA SER A 350 22.30 28.42 9.72
C SER A 350 22.14 27.04 10.34
N GLU A 351 23.28 26.43 10.63
CA GLU A 351 23.39 25.18 11.37
C GLU A 351 22.86 25.40 12.80
N LEU A 352 21.83 24.64 13.18
CA LEU A 352 21.37 24.59 14.56
C LEU A 352 22.39 23.78 15.40
N PRO A 353 22.75 24.21 16.62
CA PRO A 353 23.67 23.48 17.50
C PRO A 353 23.16 22.06 17.85
N GLU A 354 24.06 21.08 17.86
CA GLU A 354 23.78 19.65 18.15
C GLU A 354 23.06 19.41 19.50
N GLU A 355 23.15 20.33 20.46
CA GLU A 355 22.53 20.20 21.79
C GLU A 355 21.02 20.53 21.83
N LEU A 356 20.43 20.98 20.72
CA LEU A 356 19.01 21.36 20.61
C LEU A 356 18.20 20.48 19.65
N ALA A 357 18.75 19.34 19.22
CA ALA A 357 18.02 18.33 18.44
C ALA A 357 17.01 17.58 19.33
N VAL A 358 15.93 18.26 19.71
CA VAL A 358 14.73 17.62 20.27
C VAL A 358 14.22 16.64 19.21
N SER A 359 14.27 15.35 19.51
CA SER A 359 13.76 14.29 18.65
C SER A 359 12.26 14.53 18.41
N PHE A 360 11.89 14.93 17.19
CA PHE A 360 10.49 15.06 16.78
C PHE A 360 9.97 13.68 16.35
N GLY A 361 9.12 13.07 17.17
CA GLY A 361 8.42 11.82 16.84
C GLY A 361 8.17 10.95 18.07
N PRO A 362 7.22 9.99 18.01
CA PRO A 362 7.01 9.03 19.09
C PRO A 362 8.25 8.14 19.26
N PRO A 363 8.51 7.62 20.48
CA PRO A 363 9.61 6.69 20.69
C PRO A 363 9.48 5.44 19.79
N PRO A 364 10.58 4.92 19.23
CA PRO A 364 10.54 3.72 18.41
C PRO A 364 9.96 2.51 19.18
N PRO A 365 9.10 1.68 18.58
CA PRO A 365 8.49 0.54 19.28
C PRO A 365 9.48 -0.42 19.94
N VAL A 366 10.66 -0.64 19.33
CA VAL A 366 11.70 -1.50 19.94
C VAL A 366 12.26 -0.92 21.24
N GLU A 367 12.37 0.41 21.36
CA GLU A 367 12.83 1.08 22.58
C GLU A 367 11.76 1.01 23.66
N LEU A 368 10.48 1.10 23.27
CA LEU A 368 9.35 0.89 24.17
C LEU A 368 9.32 -0.55 24.69
N THR A 369 9.47 -1.55 23.82
CA THR A 369 9.53 -2.96 24.23
C THR A 369 10.74 -3.24 25.13
N PHE A 370 11.90 -2.63 24.84
CA PHE A 370 13.06 -2.73 25.72
C PHE A 370 12.73 -2.22 27.13
N LEU A 371 12.20 -1.01 27.24
CA LEU A 371 11.88 -0.41 28.55
C LEU A 371 10.73 -1.14 29.25
N GLY A 372 9.76 -1.66 28.50
CA GLY A 372 8.70 -2.52 29.01
C GLY A 372 9.26 -3.81 29.62
N LEU A 373 10.19 -4.48 28.94
CA LEU A 373 10.87 -5.66 29.50
C LEU A 373 11.70 -5.31 30.74
N VAL A 374 12.41 -4.18 30.74
CA VAL A 374 13.13 -3.69 31.93
C VAL A 374 12.21 -3.46 33.14
N LEU A 375 10.96 -3.05 32.91
CA LEU A 375 10.00 -2.76 33.97
C LEU A 375 9.23 -4.00 34.47
N HIS A 376 8.98 -4.97 33.61
CA HIS A 376 8.03 -6.08 33.88
C HIS A 376 8.66 -7.47 33.86
N ASP A 377 9.85 -7.63 33.31
CA ASP A 377 10.58 -8.90 33.25
C ASP A 377 12.03 -8.71 33.70
N GLU A 378 12.25 -8.85 35.01
CA GLU A 378 13.55 -8.65 35.67
C GLU A 378 14.69 -9.43 34.98
N VAL A 379 14.45 -10.70 34.64
CA VAL A 379 15.47 -11.59 34.07
C VAL A 379 15.88 -11.14 32.67
N HIS A 380 14.92 -10.83 31.79
CA HIS A 380 15.22 -10.45 30.43
C HIS A 380 15.61 -8.98 30.31
N GLY A 381 15.05 -8.12 31.15
CA GLY A 381 15.41 -6.71 31.29
C GLY A 381 16.86 -6.52 31.71
N GLU A 382 17.34 -7.25 32.72
CA GLU A 382 18.75 -7.21 33.14
C GLU A 382 19.68 -7.66 32.02
N ARG A 383 19.39 -8.79 31.34
CA ARG A 383 20.20 -9.25 30.19
C ARG A 383 20.28 -8.22 29.07
N LEU A 384 19.20 -7.47 28.83
CA LEU A 384 19.18 -6.40 27.85
C LEU A 384 20.03 -5.20 28.30
N LEU A 385 20.01 -4.82 29.58
CA LEU A 385 20.84 -3.75 30.14
C LEU A 385 22.34 -4.13 30.22
N GLU A 386 22.66 -5.41 30.33
CA GLU A 386 24.05 -5.91 30.21
C GLU A 386 24.60 -5.79 28.79
N ARG A 387 23.71 -5.94 27.78
CA ARG A 387 24.09 -5.96 26.35
C ARG A 387 24.04 -4.59 25.70
N PHE A 388 23.14 -3.71 26.13
CA PHE A 388 22.87 -2.43 25.49
C PHE A 388 22.94 -1.27 26.49
N GLY A 389 23.48 -0.15 26.02
CA GLY A 389 23.63 1.07 26.79
C GLY A 389 22.77 2.22 26.25
N PRO A 390 22.84 3.40 26.89
CA PRO A 390 22.05 4.57 26.48
C PRO A 390 22.36 5.03 25.05
N ALA A 391 23.58 4.79 24.56
CA ALA A 391 24.01 5.14 23.21
C ALA A 391 23.24 4.37 22.11
N ASP A 392 22.56 3.28 22.46
CA ASP A 392 21.80 2.46 21.50
C ASP A 392 20.41 3.03 21.21
N PHE A 393 19.92 3.94 22.06
CA PHE A 393 18.61 4.59 21.96
C PHE A 393 18.70 5.86 21.11
N GLU A 394 17.75 6.06 20.21
CA GLU A 394 17.67 7.21 19.32
C GLU A 394 16.79 8.31 19.90
N HIS A 395 15.67 7.94 20.53
CA HIS A 395 14.73 8.89 21.07
C HIS A 395 15.21 9.44 22.42
N ALA A 396 15.09 10.76 22.59
CA ALA A 396 15.72 11.46 23.71
C ALA A 396 15.15 11.06 25.07
N VAL A 397 13.84 10.82 25.16
CA VAL A 397 13.16 10.46 26.43
C VAL A 397 13.51 9.04 26.85
N THR A 398 13.44 8.09 25.91
CA THR A 398 13.76 6.67 26.14
C THR A 398 15.23 6.48 26.44
N ARG A 399 16.12 7.24 25.78
CA ARG A 399 17.55 7.29 26.13
C ARG A 399 17.79 7.70 27.58
N ARG A 400 17.16 8.79 28.05
CA ARG A 400 17.29 9.23 29.45
C ARG A 400 16.79 8.16 30.41
N ILE A 401 15.64 7.56 30.13
CA ILE A 401 15.08 6.48 30.95
C ILE A 401 16.04 5.27 30.98
N ALA A 402 16.56 4.85 29.83
CA ALA A 402 17.53 3.77 29.72
C ALA A 402 18.84 4.08 30.48
N GLU A 403 19.33 5.31 30.40
CA GLU A 403 20.48 5.78 31.19
C GLU A 403 20.23 5.63 32.69
N LYS A 404 19.06 6.04 33.17
CA LYS A 404 18.71 5.88 34.58
C LYS A 404 18.57 4.41 34.98
N ALA A 405 17.92 3.59 34.16
CA ALA A 405 17.77 2.16 34.39
C ALA A 405 19.15 1.47 34.44
N TRP A 406 20.05 1.83 33.52
CA TRP A 406 21.42 1.31 33.46
C TRP A 406 22.26 1.74 34.67
N GLU A 407 22.15 2.99 35.11
CA GLU A 407 22.76 3.47 36.36
C GLU A 407 22.24 2.69 37.58
N MET A 408 20.94 2.40 37.63
CA MET A 408 20.35 1.65 38.74
C MET A 408 20.82 0.19 38.75
N SER A 409 20.82 -0.48 37.59
CA SER A 409 21.35 -1.84 37.42
C SER A 409 22.82 -1.93 37.85
N SER A 410 23.67 -1.02 37.36
CA SER A 410 25.10 -1.01 37.69
C SER A 410 25.41 -0.79 39.17
N HIS A 411 24.48 -0.19 39.93
CA HIS A 411 24.57 -0.03 41.39
C HIS A 411 23.78 -1.09 42.18
N GLY A 412 23.29 -2.15 41.53
CA GLY A 412 22.53 -3.23 42.17
C GLY A 412 21.19 -2.78 42.77
N ARG A 413 20.60 -1.70 42.24
CA ARG A 413 19.28 -1.21 42.69
C ARG A 413 18.19 -1.82 41.83
N ALA A 414 17.12 -2.30 42.47
CA ALA A 414 15.94 -2.80 41.77
C ALA A 414 15.34 -1.72 40.87
N ILE A 415 15.09 -2.06 39.61
CA ILE A 415 14.48 -1.17 38.63
C ILE A 415 12.99 -1.43 38.64
N THR A 416 12.23 -0.49 39.21
CA THR A 416 10.76 -0.53 39.24
C THR A 416 10.18 0.73 38.61
N ALA A 417 8.92 0.65 38.18
CA ALA A 417 8.19 1.82 37.71
C ALA A 417 8.18 2.93 38.76
N ALA A 418 7.99 2.59 40.04
CA ALA A 418 8.00 3.55 41.15
C ALA A 418 9.36 4.27 41.28
N SER A 419 10.45 3.53 41.27
CA SER A 419 11.80 4.10 41.42
C SER A 419 12.22 4.95 40.22
N LEU A 420 11.81 4.60 39.01
CA LEU A 420 12.06 5.41 37.82
C LEU A 420 11.16 6.67 37.80
N LEU A 421 9.89 6.56 38.16
CA LEU A 421 8.98 7.71 38.27
C LEU A 421 9.47 8.74 39.31
N GLU A 422 10.06 8.28 40.42
CA GLU A 422 10.71 9.13 41.41
C GLU A 422 11.95 9.82 40.83
N ALA A 423 12.81 9.08 40.13
CA ALA A 423 14.00 9.63 39.48
C ALA A 423 13.69 10.69 38.41
N PHE A 424 12.53 10.59 37.77
CA PHE A 424 12.07 11.54 36.74
C PHE A 424 11.01 12.53 37.24
N ALA A 425 10.94 12.83 38.55
CA ALA A 425 9.96 13.77 39.10
C ALA A 425 9.91 15.15 38.38
N GLY A 426 11.05 15.61 37.83
CA GLY A 426 11.17 16.86 37.09
C GLY A 426 11.06 16.75 35.56
N ASP A 427 10.80 15.57 34.99
CA ASP A 427 10.71 15.34 33.54
C ASP A 427 9.31 14.82 33.17
N PRO A 428 8.37 15.70 32.78
CA PRO A 428 7.00 15.32 32.48
C PRO A 428 6.89 14.27 31.36
N ALA A 429 7.73 14.37 30.33
CA ALA A 429 7.70 13.47 29.17
C ALA A 429 8.17 12.05 29.57
N ALA A 430 9.21 11.94 30.38
CA ALA A 430 9.64 10.65 30.89
C ALA A 430 8.60 10.02 31.83
N ARG A 431 7.92 10.84 32.66
CA ARG A 431 6.87 10.36 33.57
C ARG A 431 5.63 9.85 32.84
N GLU A 432 5.19 10.56 31.81
CA GLU A 432 4.06 10.13 30.97
C GLU A 432 4.36 8.77 30.36
N LEU A 433 5.52 8.64 29.71
CA LEU A 433 5.95 7.39 29.08
C LEU A 433 6.12 6.24 30.08
N LEU A 434 6.75 6.48 31.24
CA LEU A 434 6.89 5.49 32.29
C LEU A 434 5.52 5.07 32.87
N GLY A 435 4.57 6.01 32.95
CA GLY A 435 3.20 5.73 33.37
C GLY A 435 2.48 4.80 32.39
N GLU A 436 2.59 5.07 31.09
CA GLU A 436 2.04 4.21 30.04
C GLU A 436 2.65 2.80 30.10
N LEU A 437 3.98 2.71 30.11
CA LEU A 437 4.69 1.43 30.16
C LEU A 437 4.37 0.64 31.43
N ALA A 438 4.22 1.29 32.58
CA ALA A 438 3.91 0.62 33.84
C ALA A 438 2.49 0.01 33.88
N MET A 439 1.53 0.58 33.14
CA MET A 439 0.16 0.05 33.06
C MET A 439 0.02 -1.07 32.03
N ASP A 440 0.98 -1.18 31.09
CA ASP A 440 0.95 -2.17 30.03
C ASP A 440 1.50 -3.53 30.50
N SER A 441 0.60 -4.42 30.93
CA SER A 441 0.93 -5.77 31.36
C SER A 441 1.37 -6.72 30.23
N MET A 442 1.35 -6.26 28.96
CA MET A 442 1.71 -7.09 27.79
C MET A 442 3.14 -7.64 27.86
N TYR A 443 4.04 -6.91 28.53
CA TYR A 443 5.46 -7.27 28.66
C TYR A 443 5.76 -8.39 29.65
N ALA A 444 4.80 -8.80 30.48
CA ALA A 444 4.97 -9.88 31.46
C ALA A 444 4.84 -11.30 30.87
N THR A 445 4.39 -11.43 29.61
CA THR A 445 4.19 -12.74 28.95
C THR A 445 5.01 -12.85 27.68
N HIS A 446 5.85 -13.89 27.59
CA HIS A 446 6.78 -14.19 26.46
C HIS A 446 8.10 -13.38 26.42
N GLY A 447 8.68 -13.07 27.58
CA GLY A 447 9.90 -12.26 27.70
C GLY A 447 11.12 -12.74 26.91
N GLU A 448 11.34 -14.04 26.76
CA GLU A 448 12.51 -14.57 26.04
C GLU A 448 12.48 -14.25 24.55
N VAL A 449 11.33 -14.46 23.89
CA VAL A 449 11.16 -14.19 22.46
C VAL A 449 11.20 -12.69 22.20
N ALA A 450 10.54 -11.90 23.07
CA ALA A 450 10.54 -10.45 22.97
C ALA A 450 11.94 -9.86 23.17
N ALA A 451 12.71 -10.34 24.15
CA ALA A 451 14.07 -9.88 24.41
C ALA A 451 15.03 -10.24 23.27
N HIS A 452 14.86 -11.43 22.67
CA HIS A 452 15.63 -11.84 21.50
C HIS A 452 15.37 -10.92 20.30
N ASP A 453 14.10 -10.66 19.99
CA ASP A 453 13.69 -9.77 18.90
C ASP A 453 14.14 -8.32 19.13
N VAL A 454 14.00 -7.80 20.36
CA VAL A 454 14.52 -6.47 20.74
C VAL A 454 16.02 -6.40 20.52
N ALA A 455 16.79 -7.41 20.97
CA ALA A 455 18.23 -7.41 20.82
C ALA A 455 18.67 -7.42 19.35
N ILE A 456 18.03 -8.24 18.51
CA ILE A 456 18.28 -8.25 17.06
C ILE A 456 18.00 -6.87 16.45
N LYS A 457 16.85 -6.26 16.79
CA LYS A 457 16.45 -4.98 16.21
C LYS A 457 17.37 -3.82 16.64
N ILE A 458 17.83 -3.78 17.88
CA ILE A 458 18.76 -2.75 18.35
C ILE A 458 20.14 -2.92 17.67
N GLU A 459 20.67 -4.14 17.60
CA GLU A 459 21.96 -4.39 16.91
C GLU A 459 21.88 -4.12 15.40
N ALA A 460 20.77 -4.47 14.77
CA ALA A 460 20.52 -4.20 13.36
C ALA A 460 20.58 -2.68 13.08
N ARG A 461 19.96 -1.88 13.95
CA ARG A 461 20.00 -0.41 13.87
C ARG A 461 21.41 0.14 14.09
N ALA A 462 22.15 -0.39 15.07
CA ALA A 462 23.53 0.04 15.31
C ALA A 462 24.42 -0.19 14.07
N LEU A 463 24.31 -1.37 13.44
CA LEU A 463 25.02 -1.69 12.20
C LEU A 463 24.60 -0.77 11.04
N GLN A 464 23.30 -0.46 10.91
CA GLN A 464 22.81 0.49 9.90
C GLN A 464 23.38 1.90 10.11
N ARG A 465 23.47 2.37 11.36
CA ARG A 465 24.08 3.67 11.68
C ARG A 465 25.56 3.69 11.31
N GLU A 466 26.30 2.63 11.61
CA GLU A 466 27.72 2.52 11.24
C GLU A 466 27.91 2.49 9.72
N MET A 467 27.06 1.75 9.00
CA MET A 467 27.05 1.76 7.53
C MET A 467 26.78 3.16 6.95
N GLY A 468 25.84 3.92 7.53
CA GLY A 468 25.56 5.30 7.14
C GLY A 468 26.74 6.26 7.37
N ARG A 469 27.51 6.05 8.44
CA ARG A 469 28.76 6.80 8.70
C ARG A 469 29.82 6.46 7.64
N VAL A 470 30.03 5.18 7.36
CA VAL A 470 30.95 4.71 6.32
C VAL A 470 30.55 5.27 4.94
N ASP A 471 29.26 5.37 4.63
CA ASP A 471 28.78 5.99 3.39
C ASP A 471 29.08 7.48 3.28
N THR A 472 29.07 8.18 4.41
CA THR A 472 29.45 9.59 4.48
C THR A 472 30.96 9.74 4.29
N GLU A 473 31.76 8.85 4.89
CA GLU A 473 33.21 8.81 4.70
C GLU A 473 33.60 8.43 3.27
N LEU A 474 32.91 7.48 2.64
CA LEU A 474 33.11 7.09 1.24
C LEU A 474 32.90 8.27 0.29
N ARG A 475 31.85 9.06 0.51
CA ARG A 475 31.59 10.28 -0.27
C ARG A 475 32.72 11.30 -0.12
N ARG A 476 33.22 11.50 1.11
CA ARG A 476 34.36 12.40 1.38
C ARG A 476 35.66 11.91 0.76
N ALA A 477 35.97 10.62 0.87
CA ALA A 477 37.16 10.00 0.27
C ALA A 477 37.12 10.08 -1.26
N LYS A 478 35.95 9.84 -1.87
CA LYS A 478 35.73 9.97 -3.31
C LYS A 478 35.95 11.40 -3.80
N ALA A 479 35.44 12.41 -3.07
CA ALA A 479 35.65 13.81 -3.41
C ALA A 479 37.13 14.24 -3.33
N LYS A 480 37.91 13.60 -2.45
CA LYS A 480 39.36 13.86 -2.29
C LYS A 480 40.24 13.04 -3.24
N GLY A 481 39.69 12.08 -3.97
CA GLY A 481 40.45 11.16 -4.81
C GLY A 481 41.36 10.20 -4.04
N ASP A 482 41.07 9.94 -2.76
CA ASP A 482 41.87 9.05 -1.91
C ASP A 482 41.52 7.58 -2.17
N LEU A 483 42.25 6.97 -3.10
CA LEU A 483 42.00 5.59 -3.53
C LEU A 483 42.26 4.55 -2.42
N ALA A 484 43.21 4.82 -1.52
CA ALA A 484 43.53 3.91 -0.43
C ALA A 484 42.39 3.87 0.60
N GLN A 485 41.92 5.05 1.00
CA GLN A 485 40.78 5.18 1.91
C GLN A 485 39.49 4.60 1.32
N LEU A 486 39.28 4.73 0.00
CA LEU A 486 38.13 4.12 -0.67
C LEU A 486 38.11 2.59 -0.58
N VAL A 487 39.25 1.91 -0.79
CA VAL A 487 39.32 0.45 -0.72
C VAL A 487 39.05 -0.06 0.70
N GLU A 488 39.59 0.63 1.70
CA GLU A 488 39.38 0.31 3.11
C GLU A 488 37.91 0.46 3.50
N LEU A 489 37.30 1.61 3.19
CA LEU A 489 35.91 1.89 3.53
C LEU A 489 34.91 0.97 2.80
N VAL A 490 35.19 0.60 1.54
CA VAL A 490 34.37 -0.38 0.81
C VAL A 490 34.43 -1.76 1.49
N SER A 491 35.62 -2.17 1.92
CA SER A 491 35.81 -3.44 2.64
C SER A 491 35.09 -3.43 3.99
N ARG A 492 35.21 -2.32 4.73
CA ARG A 492 34.49 -2.12 6.00
C ARG A 492 32.98 -2.14 5.82
N LYS A 493 32.45 -1.46 4.80
CA LYS A 493 31.02 -1.49 4.48
C LYS A 493 30.54 -2.92 4.18
N ALA A 494 31.32 -3.70 3.43
CA ALA A 494 30.97 -5.08 3.11
C ALA A 494 30.99 -5.99 4.35
N GLU A 495 31.88 -5.74 5.33
CA GLU A 495 31.88 -6.44 6.61
C GLU A 495 30.63 -6.13 7.44
N LEU A 496 30.27 -4.86 7.54
CA LEU A 496 29.07 -4.42 8.26
C LEU A 496 27.79 -4.97 7.64
N ALA A 497 27.69 -4.95 6.31
CA ALA A 497 26.57 -5.54 5.59
C ALA A 497 26.46 -7.06 5.85
N ARG A 498 27.58 -7.78 5.90
CA ARG A 498 27.61 -9.22 6.24
C ARG A 498 27.20 -9.47 7.70
N ALA A 499 27.63 -8.61 8.63
CA ALA A 499 27.20 -8.71 10.03
C ALA A 499 25.69 -8.49 10.16
N TYR A 500 25.16 -7.47 9.48
CA TYR A 500 23.73 -7.18 9.45
C TYR A 500 22.91 -8.33 8.84
N ALA A 501 23.40 -8.92 7.76
CA ALA A 501 22.74 -10.07 7.12
C ALA A 501 22.71 -11.31 8.03
N ARG A 502 23.81 -11.60 8.75
CA ARG A 502 23.85 -12.72 9.71
C ARG A 502 22.87 -12.53 10.86
N LEU A 503 22.73 -11.29 11.33
CA LEU A 503 21.85 -10.96 12.44
C LEU A 503 20.36 -11.12 12.08
N ASN A 504 19.99 -10.84 10.83
CA ASN A 504 18.61 -10.93 10.34
C ASN A 504 18.30 -12.25 9.61
N ALA A 505 19.24 -13.20 9.58
CA ALA A 505 18.99 -14.48 8.95
C ALA A 505 17.95 -15.29 9.76
N PRO A 506 16.95 -15.91 9.10
CA PRO A 506 15.98 -16.74 9.80
C PRO A 506 16.69 -17.90 10.50
N THR A 507 16.35 -18.13 11.77
CA THR A 507 16.86 -19.25 12.57
C THR A 507 16.53 -20.57 11.87
N GLY A 508 17.50 -21.16 11.15
CA GLY A 508 17.31 -22.41 10.42
C GLY A 508 18.15 -22.59 9.14
N SER A 509 18.81 -21.56 8.61
CA SER A 509 19.70 -21.74 7.45
C SER A 509 21.07 -22.34 7.86
N PRO A 510 21.56 -23.40 7.21
CA PRO A 510 22.87 -23.98 7.52
C PRO A 510 23.99 -22.97 7.21
N ARG A 511 24.96 -22.93 8.13
CA ARG A 511 26.11 -22.01 8.18
C ARG A 511 27.03 -22.07 6.96
#